data_AF-A0A6J7CQ96-F1
#
_entry.id   AF-A0A6J7CQ96-F1
#
_cell.length_a   1.000
_cell.length_b   1.000
_cell.length_c   1.000
_cell.angle_alpha   90.00
_cell.angle_beta   90.00
_cell.angle_gamma   90.00
#
_symmetry.space_group_name_H-M   'P 1'
#
loop_
_entity.id
_entity.type
_entity.pdbx_description
1 polymer ?
#
loop_
_entity_poly.entity_id
_entity_poly.type
_entity_poly.pdbx_seq_one_letter_code
_entity_poly.pdbx_strand_id
1 'polypeptide(L)' 'MKKSSSKIGSHVRSGSHNVFVAPITIGDGAYTAAGTVVRKDVAPGDLGMNVAPQRNIADWVISKRPGTTSSEAAAKSNDK' A
#
# COMPACT_ATOMS: atom_id res chain seq x y z
N MET A 1 5.42 18.24 23.10
CA MET A 1 5.38 16.88 22.50
C MET A 1 6.69 16.64 21.76
N LYS A 2 7.41 15.54 22.00
CA LYS A 2 8.71 15.25 21.37
C LYS A 2 8.48 14.49 20.06
N LYS A 3 8.93 15.04 18.94
CA LYS A 3 8.90 14.38 17.62
C LYS A 3 10.15 13.51 17.45
N SER A 4 10.02 12.40 16.74
CA SER A 4 11.13 11.49 16.39
C SER A 4 11.49 11.64 14.91
N SER A 5 12.75 11.43 14.56
CA SER A 5 13.24 11.46 13.18
C SER A 5 13.47 10.04 12.62
N SER A 6 13.42 9.93 11.31
CA SER A 6 13.78 8.72 10.56
C SER A 6 14.96 9.02 9.64
N LYS A 7 15.73 7.99 9.29
CA LYS A 7 16.89 8.10 8.38
C LYS A 7 16.63 7.30 7.12
N ILE A 8 16.88 7.91 5.97
CA ILE A 8 16.77 7.29 4.65
C ILE A 8 18.17 7.32 4.02
N GLY A 9 18.67 6.16 3.65
CA GLY A 9 19.97 5.98 3.01
C GLY A 9 20.03 6.48 1.57
N SER A 10 21.21 6.35 0.98
CA SER A 10 21.49 6.67 -0.42
C SER A 10 20.82 5.67 -1.35
N HIS A 11 20.35 6.14 -2.51
CA HIS A 11 19.78 5.31 -3.57
C HIS A 11 18.56 4.43 -3.17
N VAL A 12 17.83 4.81 -2.11
CA VAL A 12 16.59 4.16 -1.70
C VAL A 12 15.47 4.42 -2.73
N ARG A 13 14.61 3.43 -2.97
CA ARG A 13 13.36 3.60 -3.72
C ARG A 13 12.16 3.25 -2.85
N SER A 14 11.36 4.25 -2.49
CA SER A 14 10.10 4.03 -1.81
C SER A 14 8.95 3.86 -2.80
N GLY A 15 8.14 2.81 -2.65
CA GLY A 15 6.92 2.65 -3.42
C GLY A 15 5.88 3.74 -3.14
N SER A 16 4.88 3.85 -4.00
CA SER A 16 3.77 4.79 -3.81
C SER A 16 3.00 4.53 -2.52
N HIS A 17 2.52 5.60 -1.86
CA HIS A 17 1.70 5.52 -0.65
C HIS A 17 2.37 4.79 0.53
N ASN A 18 3.66 5.05 0.74
CA ASN A 18 4.34 4.61 1.95
C ASN A 18 4.03 5.52 3.14
N VAL A 19 4.01 4.93 4.34
CA VAL A 19 3.94 5.66 5.62
C VAL A 19 5.15 5.27 6.46
N PHE A 20 5.91 6.25 6.95
CA PHE A 20 7.10 6.04 7.79
C PHE A 20 6.81 6.43 9.24
N VAL A 21 6.81 5.46 10.15
CA VAL A 21 6.57 5.69 11.58
C VAL A 21 7.89 5.84 12.30
N ALA A 22 8.28 7.09 12.62
CA ALA A 22 9.54 7.37 13.27
C ALA A 22 9.59 6.84 14.73
N PRO A 23 10.78 6.45 15.24
CA PRO A 23 12.06 6.40 14.54
C PRO A 23 12.25 5.07 13.76
N ILE A 24 12.70 5.18 12.50
CA ILE A 24 13.16 4.05 11.67
C ILE A 24 14.37 4.45 10.82
N THR A 25 15.16 3.46 10.40
CA THR A 25 16.25 3.58 9.43
C THR A 25 15.96 2.71 8.21
N ILE A 26 16.04 3.29 7.01
CA ILE A 26 16.05 2.57 5.74
C ILE A 26 17.46 2.64 5.17
N GLY A 27 18.13 1.49 5.09
CA GLY A 27 19.52 1.37 4.63
C GLY A 27 19.69 1.69 3.15
N ASP A 28 20.94 1.90 2.74
CA ASP A 28 21.30 2.25 1.35
C ASP A 28 20.79 1.21 0.35
N GLY A 29 20.30 1.67 -0.80
CA GLY A 29 19.80 0.81 -1.88
C GLY A 29 18.55 0.00 -1.55
N ALA A 30 17.98 0.15 -0.36
CA ALA A 30 16.77 -0.57 0.03
C ALA A 30 15.54 -0.10 -0.75
N TYR A 31 14.56 -0.99 -0.86
CA TYR A 31 13.28 -0.74 -1.51
C TYR A 31 12.12 -0.90 -0.52
N THR A 32 11.03 -0.19 -0.76
CA THR A 32 9.75 -0.50 -0.12
C THR A 32 8.66 -0.73 -1.15
N ALA A 33 7.80 -1.72 -0.92
CA ALA A 33 6.66 -1.98 -1.78
C ALA A 33 5.62 -0.85 -1.68
N ALA A 34 4.74 -0.74 -2.68
CA ALA A 34 3.61 0.19 -2.63
C ALA A 34 2.69 -0.11 -1.42
N GLY A 35 2.18 0.93 -0.77
CA GLY A 35 1.28 0.80 0.37
C GLY A 35 1.94 0.31 1.67
N THR A 36 3.27 0.30 1.76
CA THR A 36 3.97 -0.20 2.95
C THR A 36 3.92 0.83 4.09
N VAL A 37 3.57 0.35 5.30
CA VAL A 37 3.67 1.06 6.57
C VAL A 37 4.94 0.57 7.31
N VAL A 38 6.02 1.33 7.17
CA VAL A 38 7.33 0.99 7.73
C VAL A 38 7.38 1.36 9.21
N ARG A 39 7.43 0.33 10.06
CA ARG A 39 7.47 0.43 11.54
C ARG A 39 8.72 -0.20 12.16
N LYS A 40 9.60 -0.74 11.33
CA LYS A 40 10.87 -1.37 11.69
C LYS A 40 11.90 -0.97 10.65
N ASP A 41 13.17 -1.01 11.05
CA ASP A 41 14.27 -0.75 10.13
C ASP A 41 14.24 -1.71 8.94
N VAL A 42 14.69 -1.21 7.80
CA VAL A 42 14.88 -1.98 6.55
C VAL A 42 16.37 -1.96 6.26
N ALA A 43 17.02 -3.12 6.21
CA ALA A 43 18.47 -3.19 6.04
C ALA A 43 18.88 -2.73 4.61
N PRO A 44 20.15 -2.38 4.38
CA PRO A 44 20.63 -2.04 3.05
C PRO A 44 20.32 -3.15 2.03
N GLY A 45 19.79 -2.78 0.87
CA GLY A 45 19.40 -3.71 -0.19
C GLY A 45 18.13 -4.54 0.06
N ASP A 46 17.51 -4.47 1.24
CA ASP A 46 16.29 -5.21 1.54
C ASP A 46 15.05 -4.60 0.87
N LEU A 47 14.03 -5.44 0.67
CA LEU A 47 12.67 -5.02 0.32
C LEU A 47 11.75 -5.05 1.55
N GLY A 48 11.39 -3.87 2.06
CA GLY A 48 10.36 -3.73 3.10
C GLY A 48 8.95 -3.78 2.51
N MET A 49 8.10 -4.67 3.03
CA MET A 49 6.68 -4.74 2.61
C MET A 49 5.75 -5.21 3.73
N ASN A 50 4.49 -4.78 3.68
CA ASN A 50 3.41 -5.40 4.44
C ASN A 50 2.55 -6.20 3.46
N VAL A 51 2.61 -7.53 3.55
CA VAL A 51 1.86 -8.39 2.63
C VAL A 51 0.40 -8.51 3.09
N ALA A 52 -0.52 -8.07 2.23
CA ALA A 52 -1.90 -8.52 2.22
C ALA A 52 -2.26 -8.78 0.74
N PRO A 53 -2.42 -10.05 0.32
CA PRO A 53 -2.77 -10.35 -1.06
C PRO A 53 -4.07 -9.64 -1.44
N GLN A 54 -4.16 -9.19 -2.69
CA GLN A 54 -5.40 -8.61 -3.18
C GLN A 54 -6.51 -9.66 -3.10
N ARG A 55 -7.65 -9.28 -2.51
CA ARG A 55 -8.86 -10.08 -2.50
C ARG A 55 -9.92 -9.39 -3.33
N ASN A 56 -10.41 -10.09 -4.35
CA ASN A 56 -11.59 -9.66 -5.10
C ASN A 56 -12.82 -10.27 -4.43
N ILE A 57 -13.80 -9.44 -4.09
CA ILE A 57 -15.10 -9.90 -3.61
C ILE A 57 -16.06 -9.78 -4.79
N ALA A 58 -16.49 -10.92 -5.34
CA ALA A 58 -17.39 -10.96 -6.48
C ALA A 58 -18.67 -10.17 -6.19
N ASP A 59 -19.14 -9.42 -7.19
CA ASP A 59 -20.41 -8.68 -7.19
C ASP A 59 -20.62 -7.75 -5.99
N TRP A 60 -19.55 -7.31 -5.32
CA TRP A 60 -19.65 -6.45 -4.14
C TRP A 60 -20.40 -5.14 -4.44
N VAL A 61 -20.18 -4.54 -5.62
CA VAL A 61 -20.85 -3.29 -6.00
C VAL A 61 -22.34 -3.51 -6.27
N ILE A 62 -22.68 -4.58 -6.99
CA ILE A 62 -24.07 -4.95 -7.28
C ILE A 62 -24.83 -5.18 -5.97
N SER A 63 -24.22 -5.92 -5.04
CA SER A 63 -24.83 -6.28 -3.75
C SER A 63 -24.86 -5.15 -2.71
N LYS A 64 -23.80 -4.34 -2.60
CA LYS A 64 -23.67 -3.32 -1.53
C LYS A 64 -24.06 -1.92 -1.97
N ARG A 65 -24.21 -1.66 -3.27
CA ARG A 65 -24.55 -0.33 -3.81
C ARG A 65 -25.58 -0.41 -4.94
N PRO A 66 -26.76 -1.01 -4.69
CA PRO A 66 -27.81 -1.13 -5.70
C PRO A 66 -28.29 0.25 -6.19
N GLY A 67 -28.64 0.35 -7.47
CA GLY A 67 -29.18 1.58 -8.08
C GLY A 67 -28.16 2.70 -8.31
N THR A 68 -26.87 2.47 -8.04
CA THR A 68 -25.81 3.43 -8.42
C THR A 68 -25.38 3.24 -9.87
N THR A 69 -24.89 4.31 -10.50
CA THR A 69 -24.34 4.24 -11.88
C THR A 69 -23.24 3.18 -12.01
N SER A 70 -22.43 2.99 -10.96
CA SER A 70 -21.43 1.91 -10.90
C SER A 70 -22.06 0.51 -10.89
N SER A 71 -23.16 0.31 -10.18
CA SER A 71 -23.85 -0.98 -10.11
C SER A 71 -24.55 -1.33 -11.42
N GLU A 72 -25.22 -0.35 -12.04
CA GLU A 72 -25.83 -0.53 -13.37
C GLU A 72 -24.77 -0.83 -14.44
N ALA A 73 -23.62 -0.15 -14.42
CA ALA A 73 -22.53 -0.41 -15.35
C ALA A 73 -21.92 -1.80 -15.16
N ALA A 74 -21.79 -2.27 -13.91
CA ALA A 74 -21.30 -3.61 -13.60
C ALA A 74 -22.26 -4.69 -14.10
N ALA A 75 -23.56 -4.57 -13.81
CA ALA A 75 -24.58 -5.51 -14.28
C ALA A 75 -24.60 -5.59 -15.82
N LYS A 76 -24.64 -4.44 -16.51
CA LYS A 76 -24.60 -4.37 -17.98
C LYS A 76 -23.34 -5.00 -18.60
N SER A 77 -22.22 -4.99 -17.87
CA SER A 77 -20.96 -5.56 -18.36
C SER A 77 -20.87 -7.07 -18.13
N ASN A 78 -21.49 -7.57 -17.06
CA ASN A 78 -21.54 -9.00 -16.75
C ASN A 78 -22.57 -9.77 -17.60
N ASP A 79 -23.58 -9.09 -18.13
CA ASP A 79 -24.60 -9.68 -19.01
C ASP A 79 -24.13 -9.89 -20.47
N LYS A 80 -22.90 -9.47 -20.82
CA LYS A 80 -22.27 -9.64 -22.13
C LYS A 80 -21.35 -10.86 -22.16
#